data_AF-A0A3D5ZA56-F1
#
_entry.id   AF-A0A3D5ZA56-F1
#
_cell.length_a   1.000
_cell.length_b   1.000
_cell.length_c   1.000
_cell.angle_alpha   90.00
_cell.angle_beta   90.00
_cell.angle_gamma   90.00
#
_symmetry.space_group_name_H-M   'P 1'
#
loop_
_entity.id
_entity.type
_entity.pdbx_description
1 polymer ?
#
loop_
_entity_poly.entity_id
_entity_poly.type
_entity_poly.pdbx_seq_one_letter_code
_entity_poly.pdbx_strand_id
1 'polypeptide(L)'
;MTLRWLTALIFIGISSIINGQTALNDTIFFMNGDILQCNIIDDSQIEVVFEFQKRKKSKKRKQLGVHKSEIFGIINDGVKELYYEENEIVGDDLTVSEVEVYLAGQRDARELYKTKKIFYTGLGVTLAISIAGEAGLLAVTVPLLIYPTAQYIPYIKIKGETIVNPNHKFNLIYAEGYEGVARGKRVMAALKGSAAGTVIGAFFYRLVLQ
;
A
#
# COMPACT_ATOMS: atom_id res chain seq x y z
N MET A 1 0.71 45.08 51.50
CA MET A 1 -0.44 44.68 50.66
C MET A 1 0.05 44.34 49.25
N THR A 2 0.93 43.34 49.08
CA THR A 2 1.60 43.09 47.77
C THR A 2 2.11 41.65 47.57
N LEU A 3 1.66 40.65 48.36
CA LEU A 3 2.23 39.29 48.27
C LEU A 3 1.21 38.16 48.02
N ARG A 4 -0.10 38.46 47.92
CA ARG A 4 -1.14 37.44 47.68
C ARG A 4 -1.49 37.23 46.20
N TRP A 5 -0.97 38.07 45.30
CA TRP A 5 -1.29 38.03 43.87
C TRP A 5 -0.23 37.29 43.02
N LEU A 6 0.98 37.08 43.55
CA LEU A 6 2.06 36.37 42.85
C LEU A 6 1.97 34.85 42.97
N THR A 7 1.40 34.32 44.06
CA THR A 7 1.20 32.88 44.23
C THR A 7 0.02 32.34 43.42
N ALA A 8 -0.97 33.18 43.09
CA ALA A 8 -2.10 32.80 42.25
C ALA A 8 -1.71 32.65 40.77
N LEU A 9 -0.71 33.38 40.28
CA LEU A 9 -0.24 33.30 38.89
C LEU A 9 0.70 32.11 38.63
N ILE A 10 1.38 31.60 39.67
CA ILE A 10 2.24 30.42 39.54
C ILE A 10 1.40 29.12 39.56
N PHE A 11 0.23 29.12 40.18
CA PHE A 11 -0.64 27.94 40.23
C PHE A 11 -1.51 27.74 38.97
N ILE A 12 -1.78 28.81 38.21
CA ILE A 12 -2.57 28.75 36.97
C ILE A 12 -1.70 28.36 35.75
N GLY A 13 -0.37 28.42 35.87
CA GLY A 13 0.55 28.11 34.77
C GLY A 13 0.87 26.63 34.55
N ILE A 14 0.48 25.73 35.46
CA ILE A 14 0.95 24.32 35.45
C ILE A 14 -0.11 23.33 34.94
N SER A 15 -1.39 23.70 34.83
CA SER A 15 -2.46 22.71 34.60
C SER A 15 -2.80 22.38 33.15
N SER A 16 -2.07 22.89 32.14
CA SER A 16 -2.55 22.85 30.74
C SER A 16 -1.59 22.20 29.74
N ILE A 17 -0.78 21.23 30.14
CA ILE A 17 0.00 20.41 29.19
C ILE A 17 -0.02 18.94 29.61
N ILE A 18 -1.21 18.35 29.65
CA ILE A 18 -1.35 16.92 29.40
C ILE A 18 -2.38 16.79 28.27
N ASN A 19 -1.97 17.21 27.07
CA ASN A 19 -2.59 16.68 25.87
C ASN A 19 -2.16 15.22 25.82
N GLY A 20 -2.97 14.34 26.41
CA GLY A 20 -2.88 12.92 26.17
C GLY A 20 -3.04 12.69 24.68
N GLN A 21 -1.93 12.63 23.95
CA GLN A 21 -1.87 11.84 22.74
C GLN A 21 -2.11 10.42 23.23
N THR A 22 -3.37 9.97 23.16
CA THR A 22 -3.66 8.54 23.17
C THR A 22 -2.90 7.98 21.98
N ALA A 23 -1.70 7.46 22.24
CA ALA A 23 -0.98 6.68 21.26
C ALA A 23 -1.93 5.55 20.86
N LEU A 24 -2.16 5.42 19.56
CA LEU A 24 -2.85 4.26 19.03
C LEU A 24 -1.91 3.09 19.33
N ASN A 25 -2.26 2.29 20.34
CA ASN A 25 -1.42 1.21 20.82
C ASN A 25 -1.72 -0.11 20.08
N ASP A 26 -2.93 -0.24 19.53
CA ASP A 26 -3.36 -1.45 18.85
C ASP A 26 -2.86 -1.47 17.41
N THR A 27 -2.67 -2.67 16.88
CA THR A 27 -2.20 -2.87 15.51
C THR A 27 -3.02 -3.94 14.82
N ILE A 28 -3.51 -3.62 13.62
CA ILE A 28 -4.19 -4.58 12.74
C ILE A 28 -3.25 -4.98 11.62
N PHE A 29 -3.16 -6.28 11.38
CA PHE A 29 -2.45 -6.89 10.26
C PHE A 29 -3.49 -7.38 9.26
N PHE A 30 -3.44 -6.89 8.03
CA PHE A 30 -4.39 -7.25 6.98
C PHE A 30 -3.89 -8.44 6.15
N MET A 31 -4.83 -9.16 5.53
CA MET A 31 -4.54 -10.27 4.60
C MET A 31 -3.87 -9.82 3.29
N ASN A 32 -3.70 -8.52 3.07
CA ASN A 32 -2.92 -7.97 1.98
C ASN A 32 -1.50 -7.54 2.43
N GLY A 33 -1.12 -7.75 3.69
CA GLY A 33 0.18 -7.38 4.25
C GLY A 33 0.30 -5.90 4.66
N ASP A 34 -0.78 -5.12 4.57
CA ASP A 34 -0.83 -3.79 5.20
C ASP A 34 -0.89 -3.93 6.72
N ILE A 35 -0.31 -2.94 7.41
CA ILE A 35 -0.28 -2.87 8.87
C ILE A 35 -0.77 -1.49 9.28
N LEU A 36 -1.72 -1.45 10.20
CA LEU A 36 -2.33 -0.21 10.65
C LEU A 36 -2.32 -0.10 12.17
N GLN A 37 -1.71 0.96 12.68
CA GLN A 37 -1.85 1.36 14.08
C GLN A 37 -3.20 2.06 14.28
N CYS A 38 -3.99 1.57 15.22
CA CYS A 38 -5.37 2.02 15.46
C CYS A 38 -5.76 1.85 16.93
N ASN A 39 -7.01 2.19 17.24
CA ASN A 39 -7.66 1.91 18.51
C ASN A 39 -8.88 1.05 18.19
N ILE A 40 -8.93 -0.17 18.68
CA ILE A 40 -10.02 -1.09 18.39
C ILE A 40 -11.22 -0.67 19.26
N ILE A 41 -12.37 -0.42 18.62
CA ILE A 41 -13.59 0.04 19.30
C ILE A 41 -14.51 -1.15 19.57
N ASP A 42 -14.69 -2.00 18.56
CA ASP A 42 -15.58 -3.14 18.63
C ASP A 42 -14.96 -4.32 17.88
N ASP A 43 -15.11 -5.50 18.46
CA ASP A 43 -14.69 -6.77 17.88
C ASP A 43 -15.90 -7.71 17.93
N SER A 44 -16.70 -7.67 16.86
CA SER A 44 -17.87 -8.53 16.70
C SER A 44 -17.46 -9.88 16.10
N GLN A 45 -18.41 -10.82 15.98
CA GLN A 45 -18.11 -12.12 15.36
C GLN A 45 -17.68 -12.04 13.89
N ILE A 46 -18.08 -10.99 13.17
CA ILE A 46 -17.95 -10.90 11.71
C ILE A 46 -17.05 -9.72 11.30
N GLU A 47 -17.09 -8.64 12.07
CA GLU A 47 -16.47 -7.36 11.73
C GLU A 47 -15.70 -6.79 12.91
N VAL A 48 -14.53 -6.20 12.62
CA VAL A 48 -13.76 -5.41 13.58
C VAL A 48 -13.85 -3.95 13.21
N VAL A 49 -14.30 -3.13 14.16
CA VAL A 49 -14.43 -1.68 14.01
C VAL A 49 -13.32 -1.00 14.77
N PHE A 50 -12.55 -0.17 14.07
CA PHE A 50 -11.40 0.52 14.65
C PHE A 50 -11.34 1.98 14.23
N GLU A 51 -10.72 2.77 15.08
CA GLU A 51 -10.44 4.17 14.85
C GLU A 51 -8.97 4.39 14.48
N PHE A 52 -8.72 5.11 13.39
CA PHE A 52 -7.37 5.42 12.94
C PHE A 52 -7.22 6.87 12.47
N GLN A 53 -5.97 7.33 12.45
CA GLN A 53 -5.60 8.63 11.93
C GLN A 53 -4.90 8.48 10.59
N LYS A 54 -5.55 8.88 9.49
CA LYS A 54 -4.98 8.79 8.12
C LYS A 54 -3.67 9.57 7.94
N ARG A 55 -3.42 10.60 8.77
CA ARG A 55 -2.18 11.38 8.75
C ARG A 55 -1.77 11.68 10.19
N LYS A 56 -0.47 11.59 10.50
CA LYS A 56 0.10 11.91 11.82
C LYS A 56 -0.27 13.30 12.37
N LYS A 57 -0.65 14.25 11.50
CA LYS A 57 -1.06 15.62 11.88
C LYS A 57 -2.57 15.88 11.76
N SER A 58 -3.38 14.88 11.40
CA SER A 58 -4.83 15.06 11.26
C SER A 58 -5.50 14.99 12.62
N LYS A 59 -6.24 16.05 13.00
CA LYS A 59 -7.12 16.02 14.17
C LYS A 59 -8.37 15.15 13.95
N LYS A 60 -8.75 14.90 12.69
CA LYS A 60 -9.92 14.08 12.36
C LYS A 60 -9.53 12.61 12.44
N ARG A 61 -10.13 11.91 13.40
CA ARG A 61 -10.11 10.46 13.50
C ARG A 61 -11.19 9.88 12.59
N LYS A 62 -10.93 8.72 12.00
CA LYS A 62 -11.87 8.02 11.13
C LYS A 62 -12.13 6.64 11.71
N GLN A 63 -13.38 6.23 11.65
CA GLN A 63 -13.79 4.87 11.96
C GLN A 63 -13.95 4.09 10.65
N LEU A 64 -13.55 2.84 10.68
CA LEU A 64 -13.77 1.89 9.60
C LEU A 64 -14.06 0.54 10.25
N GLY A 65 -15.08 -0.13 9.74
CA GLY A 65 -15.35 -1.53 10.02
C GLY A 65 -14.86 -2.38 8.87
N VAL A 66 -14.17 -3.47 9.20
CA VAL A 66 -13.59 -4.42 8.24
C VAL A 66 -13.95 -5.84 8.65
N HIS A 67 -14.32 -6.66 7.68
CA HIS A 67 -14.65 -8.07 7.90
C HIS A 67 -13.43 -8.86 8.38
N LYS A 68 -13.61 -9.80 9.30
CA LYS A 68 -12.50 -10.60 9.87
C LYS A 68 -11.70 -11.37 8.81
N SER A 69 -12.34 -11.80 7.72
CA SER A 69 -11.64 -12.48 6.61
C SER A 69 -10.62 -11.59 5.87
N GLU A 70 -10.67 -10.27 6.05
CA GLU A 70 -9.66 -9.35 5.47
C GLU A 70 -8.52 -9.06 6.46
N ILE A 71 -8.62 -9.55 7.69
CA ILE A 71 -7.68 -9.31 8.79
C ILE A 71 -6.95 -10.63 9.07
N PHE A 72 -5.63 -10.58 9.00
CA PHE A 72 -4.78 -11.71 9.38
C PHE A 72 -4.79 -11.92 10.90
N GLY A 73 -4.67 -10.82 11.63
CA GLY A 73 -4.73 -10.80 13.09
C GLY A 73 -4.58 -9.40 13.64
N ILE A 74 -4.73 -9.28 14.94
CA ILE A 74 -4.65 -8.02 15.68
C ILE A 74 -3.71 -8.16 16.87
N ILE A 75 -3.18 -7.02 17.30
CA ILE A 75 -2.58 -6.85 18.62
C ILE A 75 -3.46 -5.85 19.35
N ASN A 76 -4.15 -6.30 20.37
CA ASN A 76 -5.02 -5.50 21.23
C ASN A 76 -4.47 -5.55 22.65
N ASP A 77 -4.14 -4.39 23.22
CA ASP A 77 -3.52 -4.30 24.56
C ASP A 77 -2.30 -5.22 24.77
N GLY A 78 -1.54 -5.46 23.69
CA GLY A 78 -0.34 -6.31 23.69
C GLY A 78 -0.63 -7.82 23.57
N VAL A 79 -1.89 -8.23 23.52
CA VAL A 79 -2.30 -9.62 23.23
C VAL A 79 -2.46 -9.79 21.72
N LYS A 80 -1.74 -10.75 21.15
CA LYS A 80 -1.86 -11.11 19.72
C LYS A 80 -3.01 -12.10 19.55
N GLU A 81 -3.99 -11.73 18.74
CA GLU A 81 -5.10 -12.58 18.32
C GLU A 81 -5.02 -12.79 16.81
N LEU A 82 -5.18 -14.04 16.37
CA LEU A 82 -5.13 -14.43 14.96
C LEU A 82 -6.54 -14.77 14.49
N TYR A 83 -6.92 -14.24 13.34
CA TYR A 83 -8.21 -14.55 12.71
C TYR A 83 -8.07 -15.46 11.49
N TYR A 84 -6.86 -15.53 10.91
CA TYR A 84 -6.59 -16.48 9.84
C TYR A 84 -6.55 -17.91 10.38
N GLU A 85 -7.27 -18.80 9.70
CA GLU A 85 -7.26 -20.24 9.93
C GLU A 85 -6.97 -20.95 8.61
N GLU A 86 -6.09 -21.94 8.66
CA GLU A 86 -5.76 -22.78 7.50
C GLU A 86 -6.98 -23.60 7.10
N ASN A 87 -7.38 -23.50 5.83
CA ASN A 87 -8.54 -24.18 5.29
C ASN A 87 -8.35 -24.52 3.80
N GLU A 88 -7.92 -25.75 3.55
CA GLU A 88 -7.73 -26.28 2.19
C GLU A 88 -9.01 -26.22 1.33
N ILE A 89 -10.21 -26.30 1.93
CA ILE A 89 -11.48 -26.29 1.20
C ILE A 89 -11.74 -24.90 0.59
N VAL A 90 -11.33 -23.84 1.30
CA VAL A 90 -11.51 -22.44 0.88
C VAL A 90 -10.32 -21.95 0.04
N GLY A 91 -9.23 -22.73 -0.04
CA GLY A 91 -8.00 -22.39 -0.75
C GLY A 91 -6.99 -21.61 0.11
N ASP A 92 -7.20 -21.60 1.43
CA ASP A 92 -6.28 -21.04 2.43
C ASP A 92 -5.34 -22.17 2.91
N ASP A 93 -4.49 -22.65 2.01
CA ASP A 93 -3.63 -23.83 2.19
C ASP A 93 -2.30 -23.55 2.91
N LEU A 94 -2.01 -22.27 3.19
CA LEU A 94 -0.81 -21.87 3.89
C LEU A 94 -0.99 -21.95 5.41
N THR A 95 0.02 -22.45 6.12
CA THR A 95 0.04 -22.36 7.58
C THR A 95 0.14 -20.90 8.02
N VAL A 96 -0.27 -20.59 9.27
CA VAL A 96 -0.16 -19.24 9.85
C VAL A 96 1.24 -18.63 9.65
N SER A 97 2.30 -19.42 9.92
CA SER A 97 3.67 -18.95 9.76
C SER A 97 4.05 -18.65 8.31
N GLU A 98 3.50 -19.41 7.37
CA GLU A 98 3.76 -19.22 5.95
C GLU A 98 3.04 -17.98 5.42
N VAL A 99 1.80 -17.74 5.88
CA VAL A 99 1.07 -16.50 5.58
C VAL A 99 1.83 -15.29 6.09
N GLU A 100 2.40 -15.30 7.30
CA GLU A 100 3.23 -14.17 7.77
C GLU A 100 4.38 -13.85 6.83
N VAL A 101 5.05 -14.88 6.31
CA VAL A 101 6.15 -14.74 5.35
C VAL A 101 5.66 -14.24 3.99
N TYR A 102 4.53 -14.76 3.52
CA TYR A 102 3.86 -14.34 2.29
C TYR A 102 3.47 -12.85 2.35
N LEU A 103 2.80 -12.44 3.44
CA LEU A 103 2.38 -11.06 3.69
C LEU A 103 3.58 -10.12 3.84
N ALA A 104 4.67 -10.58 4.45
CA ALA A 104 5.92 -9.82 4.48
C ALA A 104 6.45 -9.55 3.06
N GLY A 105 6.40 -10.54 2.16
CA GLY A 105 6.74 -10.39 0.74
C GLY A 105 5.86 -9.35 0.05
N GLN A 106 4.54 -9.44 0.23
CA GLN A 106 3.59 -8.48 -0.33
C GLN A 106 3.87 -7.04 0.12
N ARG A 107 4.11 -6.85 1.43
CA ARG A 107 4.41 -5.55 2.04
C ARG A 107 5.70 -4.96 1.50
N ASP A 108 6.78 -5.74 1.48
CA ASP A 108 8.08 -5.31 0.97
C ASP A 108 7.98 -4.90 -0.51
N ALA A 109 7.24 -5.66 -1.33
CA ALA A 109 6.98 -5.30 -2.72
C ALA A 109 6.15 -4.00 -2.83
N ARG A 110 5.14 -3.82 -1.98
CA ARG A 110 4.31 -2.61 -1.95
C ARG A 110 5.13 -1.37 -1.64
N GLU A 111 6.00 -1.43 -0.65
CA GLU A 111 6.76 -0.29 -0.16
C GLU A 111 8.04 -0.02 -0.98
N LEU A 112 8.78 -1.07 -1.35
CA LEU A 112 10.16 -0.94 -1.82
C LEU A 112 10.32 -1.22 -3.33
N TYR A 113 9.40 -1.95 -3.96
CA TYR A 113 9.49 -2.22 -5.40
C TYR A 113 9.28 -0.96 -6.25
N LYS A 114 10.28 -0.62 -7.07
CA LYS A 114 10.29 0.60 -7.90
C LYS A 114 9.90 0.31 -9.34
N THR A 115 8.92 1.05 -9.87
CA THR A 115 8.41 0.87 -11.23
C THR A 115 8.70 2.03 -12.19
N LYS A 116 9.53 2.99 -11.78
CA LYS A 116 9.86 4.20 -12.57
C LYS A 116 10.34 3.87 -13.98
N LYS A 117 11.20 2.86 -14.13
CA LYS A 117 11.71 2.44 -15.45
C LYS A 117 10.57 2.00 -16.36
N ILE A 118 9.65 1.17 -15.84
CA ILE A 118 8.49 0.65 -16.58
C ILE A 118 7.56 1.79 -17.02
N PHE A 119 7.35 2.78 -16.15
CA PHE A 119 6.60 3.98 -16.52
C PHE A 119 7.23 4.73 -17.70
N TYR A 120 8.53 5.04 -17.62
CA TYR A 120 9.20 5.81 -18.67
C TYR A 120 9.33 5.04 -20.00
N THR A 121 9.54 3.72 -19.93
CA THR A 121 9.52 2.89 -21.15
C THR A 121 8.14 2.86 -21.78
N GLY A 122 7.06 2.79 -20.98
CA GLY A 122 5.70 2.88 -21.48
C GLY A 122 5.41 4.22 -22.13
N LEU A 123 5.79 5.32 -21.47
CA LEU A 123 5.64 6.67 -22.01
C LEU A 123 6.37 6.83 -23.34
N GLY A 124 7.66 6.46 -23.40
CA GLY A 124 8.46 6.65 -24.61
C GLY A 124 7.98 5.82 -25.80
N VAL A 125 7.71 4.53 -25.60
CA VAL A 125 7.25 3.63 -26.66
C VAL A 125 5.92 4.11 -27.24
N THR A 126 4.99 4.50 -26.39
CA THR A 126 3.62 4.82 -26.82
C THR A 126 3.48 6.23 -27.36
N LEU A 127 4.29 7.18 -26.89
CA LEU A 127 4.45 8.48 -27.53
C LEU A 127 4.89 8.30 -28.99
N ALA A 128 5.94 7.50 -29.23
CA ALA A 128 6.45 7.25 -30.58
C ALA A 128 5.38 6.59 -31.48
N ILE A 129 4.68 5.58 -30.96
CA ILE A 129 3.59 4.90 -31.69
C ILE A 129 2.42 5.86 -31.96
N SER A 130 2.10 6.77 -31.04
CA SER A 130 0.96 7.68 -31.21
C SER A 130 1.23 8.76 -32.26
N ILE A 131 2.47 9.25 -32.34
CA ILE A 131 2.90 10.17 -33.39
C ILE A 131 2.95 9.46 -34.75
N ALA A 132 3.58 8.28 -34.81
CA ALA A 132 3.73 7.53 -36.07
C ALA A 132 2.41 6.92 -36.58
N GLY A 133 1.51 6.58 -35.67
CA GLY A 133 0.21 5.98 -35.97
C GLY A 133 -0.89 7.00 -36.25
N GLU A 134 -0.56 8.30 -36.33
CA GLU A 134 -1.49 9.38 -36.74
C GLU A 134 -2.80 9.41 -35.94
N ALA A 135 -2.73 9.08 -34.64
CA ALA A 135 -3.90 8.91 -33.77
C ALA A 135 -4.94 7.86 -34.24
N GLY A 136 -4.55 6.90 -35.09
CA GLY A 136 -5.37 5.78 -35.52
C GLY A 136 -5.53 4.67 -34.46
N LEU A 137 -6.21 3.57 -34.82
CA LEU A 137 -6.53 2.46 -33.90
C LEU A 137 -5.31 1.90 -33.16
N LEU A 138 -4.14 1.84 -33.81
CA LEU A 138 -2.90 1.34 -33.21
C LEU A 138 -2.36 2.27 -32.10
N ALA A 139 -2.58 3.58 -32.21
CA ALA A 139 -2.19 4.58 -31.23
C ALA A 139 -2.96 4.47 -29.90
N VAL A 140 -4.09 3.74 -29.89
CA VAL A 140 -4.92 3.50 -28.69
C VAL A 140 -4.77 2.06 -28.19
N THR A 141 -4.82 1.08 -29.10
CA THR A 141 -4.80 -0.35 -28.74
C THR A 141 -3.45 -0.76 -28.15
N VAL A 142 -2.33 -0.36 -28.76
CA VAL A 142 -1.00 -0.76 -28.27
C VAL A 142 -0.72 -0.18 -26.89
N PRO A 143 -0.98 1.11 -26.62
CA PRO A 143 -0.69 1.70 -25.32
C PRO A 143 -1.58 1.21 -24.18
N LEU A 144 -2.87 0.99 -24.42
CA LEU A 144 -3.81 0.66 -23.35
C LEU A 144 -3.92 -0.84 -23.08
N LEU A 145 -3.71 -1.68 -24.09
CA LEU A 145 -3.87 -3.14 -23.96
C LEU A 145 -2.55 -3.88 -24.09
N ILE A 146 -1.85 -3.73 -25.22
CA ILE A 146 -0.69 -4.58 -25.53
C ILE A 146 0.49 -4.30 -24.60
N TYR A 147 0.88 -3.04 -24.42
CA TYR A 147 2.05 -2.70 -23.62
C TYR A 147 1.90 -3.07 -22.12
N PRO A 148 0.77 -2.76 -21.45
CA PRO A 148 0.56 -3.14 -20.06
C PRO A 148 0.45 -4.66 -19.87
N THR A 149 -0.26 -5.37 -20.74
CA THR A 149 -0.38 -6.84 -20.65
C THR A 149 0.95 -7.54 -20.89
N ALA A 150 1.78 -7.04 -21.79
CA ALA A 150 3.13 -7.56 -22.00
C ALA A 150 4.01 -7.49 -20.73
N GLN A 151 3.69 -6.66 -19.74
CA GLN A 151 4.43 -6.59 -18.48
C GLN A 151 4.21 -7.80 -17.56
N TYR A 152 3.22 -8.67 -17.83
CA TYR A 152 3.05 -9.92 -17.09
C TYR A 152 4.10 -10.97 -17.44
N ILE A 153 4.70 -10.89 -18.64
CA ILE A 153 5.61 -11.92 -19.17
C ILE A 153 6.96 -11.94 -18.45
N PRO A 154 7.67 -10.81 -18.25
CA PRO A 154 9.05 -10.88 -17.78
C PRO A 154 9.13 -11.22 -16.30
N TYR A 155 10.06 -12.11 -15.96
CA TYR A 155 10.37 -12.49 -14.59
C TYR A 155 10.71 -11.29 -13.69
N ILE A 156 10.23 -11.31 -12.44
CA ILE A 156 10.50 -10.27 -11.46
C ILE A 156 11.76 -10.62 -10.68
N LYS A 157 12.85 -9.92 -10.99
CA LYS A 157 14.05 -10.01 -10.18
C LYS A 157 13.84 -9.30 -8.84
N ILE A 158 13.69 -10.09 -7.77
CA ILE A 158 13.73 -9.59 -6.39
C ILE A 158 15.16 -9.19 -6.06
N LYS A 159 15.34 -7.98 -5.53
CA LYS A 159 16.66 -7.48 -5.16
C LYS A 159 16.83 -7.60 -3.66
N GLY A 160 18.03 -7.93 -3.18
CA GLY A 160 18.30 -7.98 -1.74
C GLY A 160 18.00 -6.65 -1.03
N GLU A 161 18.16 -5.51 -1.72
CA GLU A 161 17.86 -4.17 -1.18
C GLU A 161 16.38 -3.93 -0.86
N THR A 162 15.47 -4.75 -1.41
CA THR A 162 14.03 -4.64 -1.20
C THR A 162 13.50 -5.67 -0.20
N ILE A 163 14.38 -6.49 0.40
CA ILE A 163 14.01 -7.49 1.40
C ILE A 163 14.34 -6.92 2.78
N VAL A 164 13.32 -6.68 3.61
CA VAL A 164 13.51 -6.09 4.94
C VAL A 164 14.13 -7.10 5.91
N ASN A 165 13.64 -8.34 5.89
CA ASN A 165 14.15 -9.42 6.73
C ASN A 165 15.09 -10.34 5.93
N PRO A 166 16.40 -10.37 6.21
CA PRO A 166 17.37 -11.17 5.46
C PRO A 166 17.07 -12.67 5.42
N ASN A 167 16.35 -13.19 6.42
CA ASN A 167 15.98 -14.61 6.49
C ASN A 167 15.03 -15.04 5.36
N HIS A 168 14.38 -14.09 4.65
CA HIS A 168 13.47 -14.40 3.56
C HIS A 168 14.13 -14.50 2.17
N LYS A 169 15.44 -14.25 2.05
CA LYS A 169 16.14 -14.15 0.76
C LYS A 169 15.99 -15.36 -0.18
N PHE A 170 15.78 -16.54 0.39
CA PHE A 170 15.61 -17.80 -0.35
C PHE A 170 14.29 -18.51 -0.03
N ASN A 171 13.35 -17.79 0.57
CA ASN A 171 12.05 -18.35 0.90
C ASN A 171 11.11 -18.21 -0.31
N LEU A 172 10.59 -19.34 -0.80
CA LEU A 172 9.73 -19.38 -1.99
C LEU A 172 8.38 -18.70 -1.74
N ILE A 173 7.79 -18.87 -0.56
CA ILE A 173 6.50 -18.29 -0.16
C ILE A 173 6.60 -16.77 -0.08
N TYR A 174 7.72 -16.26 0.47
CA TYR A 174 8.02 -14.83 0.43
C TYR A 174 8.12 -14.32 -1.01
N ALA A 175 8.84 -15.04 -1.88
CA ALA A 175 9.01 -14.65 -3.26
C ALA A 175 7.68 -14.60 -4.01
N GLU A 176 6.77 -15.54 -3.76
CA GLU A 176 5.45 -15.58 -4.35
C GLU A 176 4.60 -14.36 -3.97
N GLY A 177 4.52 -14.03 -2.67
CA GLY A 177 3.82 -12.83 -2.20
C GLY A 177 4.42 -11.55 -2.77
N TYR A 178 5.75 -11.46 -2.80
CA TYR A 178 6.46 -10.31 -3.37
C TYR A 178 6.17 -10.15 -4.87
N GLU A 179 6.25 -11.24 -5.63
CA GLU A 179 6.04 -11.23 -7.08
C GLU A 179 4.62 -10.82 -7.45
N GLY A 180 3.60 -11.30 -6.75
CA GLY A 180 2.20 -10.96 -7.01
C GLY A 180 1.96 -9.44 -6.98
N VAL A 181 2.39 -8.78 -5.92
CA VAL A 181 2.25 -7.32 -5.77
C VAL A 181 3.15 -6.55 -6.76
N ALA A 182 4.39 -7.00 -6.96
CA ALA A 182 5.31 -6.35 -7.88
C ALA A 182 4.81 -6.41 -9.34
N ARG A 183 4.22 -7.53 -9.77
CA ARG A 183 3.63 -7.70 -11.12
C ARG A 183 2.50 -6.70 -11.34
N GLY A 184 1.57 -6.59 -10.38
CA GLY A 184 0.49 -5.60 -10.43
C GLY A 184 1.01 -4.16 -10.52
N LYS A 185 2.04 -3.81 -9.73
CA LYS A 185 2.68 -2.49 -9.79
C LYS A 185 3.31 -2.21 -11.15
N ARG A 186 3.95 -3.19 -11.79
CA ARG A 186 4.54 -3.02 -13.15
C ARG A 186 3.46 -2.71 -14.17
N VAL A 187 2.39 -3.50 -14.19
CA VAL A 187 1.27 -3.36 -15.14
C VAL A 187 0.62 -1.98 -14.96
N MET A 188 0.36 -1.57 -13.72
CA MET A 188 -0.20 -0.26 -13.43
C MET A 188 0.73 0.89 -13.82
N ALA A 189 2.05 0.76 -13.61
CA ALA A 189 3.02 1.76 -14.03
C ALA A 189 3.14 1.85 -15.55
N ALA A 190 3.12 0.70 -16.24
CA ALA A 190 3.09 0.63 -17.69
C ALA A 190 1.84 1.30 -18.25
N LEU A 191 0.66 1.01 -17.70
CA LEU A 191 -0.61 1.62 -18.11
C LEU A 191 -0.61 3.14 -17.91
N LYS A 192 -0.12 3.63 -16.77
CA LYS A 192 -0.01 5.07 -16.51
C LYS A 192 0.97 5.75 -17.46
N GLY A 193 2.12 5.11 -17.68
CA GLY A 193 3.15 5.62 -18.60
C GLY A 193 2.64 5.64 -20.03
N SER A 194 2.00 4.56 -20.47
CA SER A 194 1.46 4.43 -21.81
C SER A 194 0.32 5.39 -22.09
N ALA A 195 -0.63 5.52 -21.17
CA ALA A 195 -1.71 6.51 -21.30
C ALA A 195 -1.17 7.93 -21.40
N ALA A 196 -0.17 8.29 -20.58
CA ALA A 196 0.48 9.60 -20.66
C ALA A 196 1.20 9.80 -22.00
N GLY A 197 1.95 8.80 -22.47
CA GLY A 197 2.63 8.82 -23.76
C GLY A 197 1.67 9.00 -24.93
N THR A 198 0.53 8.31 -24.91
CA THR A 198 -0.52 8.46 -25.93
C THR A 198 -1.12 9.85 -25.96
N VAL A 199 -1.52 10.39 -24.81
CA VAL A 199 -2.12 11.73 -24.74
C VAL A 199 -1.14 12.78 -25.25
N ILE A 200 0.13 12.71 -24.80
CA ILE A 200 1.18 13.64 -25.24
C ILE A 200 1.45 13.48 -26.74
N GLY A 201 1.57 12.25 -27.23
CA GLY A 201 1.86 11.96 -28.63
C GLY A 201 0.74 12.41 -29.58
N ALA A 202 -0.52 12.16 -29.21
CA ALA A 202 -1.67 12.60 -30.00
C ALA A 202 -1.79 14.14 -30.02
N PHE A 203 -1.54 14.80 -28.89
CA PHE A 203 -1.51 16.26 -28.83
C PHE A 203 -0.39 16.86 -29.67
N PHE A 204 0.81 16.28 -29.60
CA PHE A 204 1.94 16.69 -30.41
C PHE A 204 1.65 16.53 -31.91
N TYR A 205 1.13 15.36 -32.31
CA TYR A 205 0.72 15.11 -33.70
C TYR A 205 -0.28 16.17 -34.19
N ARG A 206 -1.32 16.45 -33.39
CA ARG A 206 -2.39 17.38 -33.75
C ARG A 206 -1.97 18.84 -33.83
N LEU A 207 -0.95 19.28 -33.08
CA LEU A 207 -0.52 20.68 -33.06
C LEU A 207 0.66 20.99 -33.98
N VAL A 208 1.53 20.01 -34.20
CA VAL A 208 2.83 20.23 -34.86
C VAL A 208 2.84 19.64 -36.27
N LEU A 209 2.21 18.49 -36.47
CA LEU A 209 2.29 17.72 -37.72
C LEU A 209 1.05 17.85 -38.60
N GLN A 210 -0.06 18.32 -38.05
CA GLN A 210 -1.34 18.51 -38.72
C GLN A 210 -1.77 19.97 -38.67
#